data_AF-A0A9E5J4E3-F1
#
_entry.id   AF-A0A9E5J4E3-F1
#
_cell.length_a   1.000
_cell.length_b   1.000
_cell.length_c   1.000
_cell.angle_alpha   90.00
_cell.angle_beta   90.00
_cell.angle_gamma   90.00
#
_symmetry.space_group_name_H-M   'P 1'
#
loop_
_entity.id
_entity.type
_entity.pdbx_description
1 polymer ?
#
loop_
_entity_poly.entity_id
_entity_poly.type
_entity_poly.pdbx_seq_one_letter_code
_entity_poly.pdbx_strand_id
1 'polypeptide(L)'
;MSDQLAVLPQYLMPKQAMTQLAGHLANAEWGRFTTWVIKRFVKRYQVNMAEAVHADPAHYKSFNEFFTRPLKEGVRPVADSQWVCPVDGAISQCGSIDKDQIFQAKGHHYSTRALVGGD
;
A
#
# COMPACT_ATOMS: atom_id res chain seq x y z
N MET A 1 -24.53 6.70 -12.56
CA MET A 1 -24.62 5.28 -12.98
C MET A 1 -23.79 4.48 -12.01
N SER A 2 -24.42 3.46 -11.41
CA SER A 2 -24.28 3.10 -10.00
C SER A 2 -22.89 2.60 -9.61
N ASP A 3 -22.32 3.14 -8.52
CA ASP A 3 -21.09 2.63 -7.88
C ASP A 3 -21.14 1.10 -7.69
N GLN A 4 -22.33 0.54 -7.54
CA GLN A 4 -22.57 -0.90 -7.45
C GLN A 4 -22.05 -1.69 -8.67
N LEU A 5 -22.17 -1.16 -9.89
CA LEU A 5 -21.63 -1.81 -11.10
C LEU A 5 -20.10 -1.76 -11.15
N ALA A 6 -19.49 -0.71 -10.56
CA ALA A 6 -18.04 -0.59 -10.47
C ALA A 6 -17.43 -1.54 -9.41
N VAL A 7 -18.21 -1.91 -8.37
CA VAL A 7 -17.75 -2.83 -7.33
C VAL A 7 -18.04 -4.30 -7.68
N LEU A 8 -19.03 -4.60 -8.53
CA LEU A 8 -19.40 -5.98 -8.91
C LEU A 8 -18.21 -6.86 -9.33
N PRO A 9 -17.25 -6.39 -10.15
CA PRO A 9 -16.06 -7.17 -10.48
C PRO A 9 -15.27 -7.59 -9.23
N GLN A 10 -15.20 -6.75 -8.18
CA GLN A 10 -14.48 -7.07 -6.94
C GLN A 10 -15.11 -8.23 -6.15
N TYR A 11 -16.41 -8.48 -6.33
CA TYR A 11 -17.10 -9.63 -5.75
C TYR A 11 -16.83 -10.92 -6.52
N LEU A 12 -16.69 -10.84 -7.84
CA LEU A 12 -16.50 -12.00 -8.72
C LEU A 12 -15.03 -12.41 -8.88
N MET A 13 -14.10 -11.48 -8.73
CA MET A 13 -12.68 -11.75 -8.91
C MET A 13 -12.13 -12.75 -7.87
N PRO A 14 -11.37 -13.77 -8.27
CA PRO A 14 -10.72 -14.71 -7.35
C PRO A 14 -9.50 -14.05 -6.68
N LYS A 15 -9.78 -13.14 -5.74
CA LYS A 15 -8.81 -12.24 -5.10
C LYS A 15 -7.57 -12.97 -4.58
N GLN A 16 -7.75 -14.10 -3.90
CA GLN A 16 -6.63 -14.86 -3.34
C GLN A 16 -5.71 -15.44 -4.43
N ALA A 17 -6.26 -15.98 -5.52
CA ALA A 17 -5.47 -16.51 -6.63
C ALA A 17 -4.74 -15.38 -7.36
N MET A 18 -5.40 -14.24 -7.57
CA MET A 18 -4.79 -13.05 -8.17
C MET A 18 -3.63 -12.53 -7.32
N THR A 19 -3.79 -12.44 -6.00
CA THR A 19 -2.72 -12.01 -5.08
C THR A 19 -1.54 -12.98 -5.10
N GLN A 20 -1.79 -14.30 -5.08
CA GLN A 20 -0.72 -15.29 -5.15
C GLN A 20 0.05 -15.22 -6.47
N LEU A 21 -0.67 -15.10 -7.60
CA LEU A 21 -0.04 -14.93 -8.91
C LEU A 21 0.76 -13.63 -8.97
N ALA A 22 0.17 -12.51 -8.55
CA ALA A 22 0.86 -11.22 -8.49
C ALA A 22 2.11 -11.27 -7.60
N GLY A 23 2.05 -11.95 -6.46
CA GLY A 23 3.19 -12.16 -5.58
C GLY A 23 4.29 -12.99 -6.22
N HIS A 24 3.94 -14.07 -6.93
CA HIS A 24 4.92 -14.86 -7.68
C HIS A 24 5.61 -14.02 -8.78
N LEU A 25 4.83 -13.26 -9.54
CA LEU A 25 5.34 -12.37 -10.59
C LEU A 25 6.20 -11.24 -10.02
N ALA A 26 5.79 -10.66 -8.89
CA ALA A 26 6.49 -9.54 -8.27
C ALA A 26 7.82 -9.95 -7.62
N ASN A 27 7.96 -11.21 -7.21
CA ASN A 27 9.20 -11.79 -6.71
C ASN A 27 10.14 -12.29 -7.82
N ALA A 28 9.65 -12.46 -9.05
CA ALA A 28 10.45 -12.97 -10.14
C ALA A 28 11.52 -11.96 -10.60
N GLU A 29 12.73 -12.45 -10.86
CA GLU A 29 13.86 -11.64 -11.32
C GLU A 29 14.03 -11.71 -12.85
N TRP A 30 13.17 -11.01 -13.59
CA TRP A 30 13.15 -11.03 -15.06
C TRP A 30 14.01 -9.93 -15.72
N GLY A 31 14.94 -9.32 -14.96
CA GLY A 31 15.87 -8.32 -15.45
C GLY A 31 15.18 -7.15 -16.16
N ARG A 32 15.41 -7.03 -17.48
CA ARG A 32 14.89 -5.91 -18.29
C ARG A 32 13.37 -5.76 -18.23
N PHE A 33 12.64 -6.87 -18.11
CA PHE A 33 11.19 -6.82 -17.99
C PHE A 33 10.76 -6.24 -16.63
N THR A 34 11.38 -6.68 -15.53
CA THR A 34 11.15 -6.12 -14.19
C THR A 34 11.42 -4.61 -14.19
N THR A 35 12.58 -4.19 -14.72
CA THR A 35 12.93 -2.77 -14.82
C THR A 35 11.89 -1.98 -15.63
N TRP A 36 11.36 -2.55 -16.71
CA TRP A 36 10.30 -1.92 -17.51
C TRP A 36 9.00 -1.75 -16.69
N VAL A 37 8.57 -2.77 -15.95
CA VAL A 37 7.40 -2.71 -15.08
C VAL A 37 7.58 -1.64 -13.99
N ILE A 38 8.73 -1.60 -13.33
CA ILE A 38 9.03 -0.59 -12.31
C ILE A 38 8.97 0.81 -12.91
N LYS A 39 9.62 1.05 -14.07
CA LYS A 39 9.58 2.37 -14.74
C LYS A 39 8.16 2.80 -15.09
N ARG A 40 7.32 1.86 -15.55
CA ARG A 40 5.90 2.11 -15.82
C ARG A 40 5.14 2.47 -14.55
N PHE A 41 5.40 1.76 -13.44
CA PHE A 41 4.79 2.04 -12.14
C PHE A 41 5.18 3.42 -11.61
N VAL A 42 6.48 3.75 -11.61
CA VAL A 42 7.01 5.06 -11.21
C VAL A 42 6.33 6.18 -11.99
N LYS A 43 6.23 6.05 -13.32
CA LYS A 43 5.56 7.05 -14.17
C LYS A 43 4.06 7.17 -13.88
N ARG A 44 3.37 6.04 -13.66
CA ARG A 44 1.91 6.01 -13.49
C ARG A 44 1.46 6.53 -12.12
N TYR A 45 2.25 6.30 -11.08
CA TYR A 45 1.95 6.68 -9.69
C TYR A 45 2.80 7.85 -9.21
N GLN A 46 3.64 8.42 -10.07
CA GLN A 46 4.51 9.57 -9.76
C GLN A 46 5.39 9.32 -8.53
N VAL A 47 5.96 8.11 -8.44
CA VAL A 47 6.79 7.71 -7.30
C VAL A 47 8.04 8.58 -7.25
N ASN A 48 8.28 9.25 -6.12
CA ASN A 48 9.48 10.05 -5.94
C ASN A 48 10.71 9.15 -5.73
N MET A 49 11.48 8.93 -6.79
CA MET A 49 12.72 8.14 -6.73
C MET A 49 13.90 8.90 -6.12
N ALA A 50 13.80 10.22 -5.95
CA ALA A 50 14.88 11.01 -5.36
C ALA A 50 15.09 10.69 -3.86
N GLU A 51 14.03 10.20 -3.19
CA GLU A 51 14.06 9.81 -1.78
C GLU A 51 14.53 8.37 -1.55
N ALA A 52 14.54 7.52 -2.58
CA ALA A 52 15.01 6.14 -2.46
C ALA A 52 16.54 6.08 -2.35
N VAL A 53 17.09 5.15 -1.56
CA VAL A 53 18.54 4.92 -1.48
C VAL A 53 19.11 4.65 -2.88
N HIS A 54 18.42 3.82 -3.67
CA HIS A 54 18.76 3.51 -5.05
C HIS A 54 17.76 4.15 -6.00
N ALA A 55 18.11 5.32 -6.53
CA ALA A 55 17.20 6.09 -7.39
C ALA A 55 16.97 5.45 -8.77
N ASP A 56 17.91 4.65 -9.28
CA ASP A 56 17.78 3.98 -10.59
C ASP A 56 16.88 2.74 -10.48
N PRO A 57 15.73 2.69 -11.21
CA PRO A 57 14.89 1.50 -11.29
C PRO A 57 15.59 0.22 -11.75
N ALA A 58 16.71 0.32 -12.47
CA ALA A 58 17.48 -0.84 -12.92
C ALA A 58 18.28 -1.53 -11.79
N HIS A 59 18.38 -0.91 -10.62
CA HIS A 59 19.03 -1.51 -9.45
C HIS A 59 18.24 -2.70 -8.89
N TYR A 60 16.91 -2.62 -8.90
CA TYR A 60 16.04 -3.61 -8.28
C TYR A 60 15.86 -4.83 -9.18
N LYS A 61 16.09 -6.04 -8.64
CA LYS A 61 16.00 -7.30 -9.36
C LYS A 61 14.57 -7.78 -9.54
N SER A 62 13.71 -7.47 -8.56
CA SER A 62 12.29 -7.81 -8.56
C SER A 62 11.41 -6.59 -8.30
N PHE A 63 10.11 -6.69 -8.61
CA PHE A 63 9.18 -5.60 -8.31
C PHE A 63 8.96 -5.45 -6.80
N ASN A 64 8.95 -6.56 -6.04
CA ASN A 64 8.82 -6.51 -4.58
C ASN A 64 9.99 -5.80 -3.92
N GLU A 65 11.22 -6.02 -4.39
CA GLU A 65 12.40 -5.29 -3.90
C GLU A 65 12.26 -3.77 -4.11
N PHE A 66 11.72 -3.36 -5.26
CA PHE A 66 11.36 -1.96 -5.52
C PHE A 66 10.20 -1.46 -4.64
N PHE A 67 9.19 -2.30 -4.41
CA PHE A 67 8.01 -1.96 -3.62
C PHE A 67 8.37 -1.68 -2.16
N THR A 68 9.30 -2.45 -1.59
CA THR A 68 9.84 -2.25 -0.23
C THR A 68 11.16 -1.47 -0.23
N ARG A 69 11.42 -0.64 -1.26
CA ARG A 69 12.69 0.09 -1.39
C ARG A 69 13.00 0.90 -0.13
N PRO A 70 14.26 0.90 0.34
CA PRO A 70 14.67 1.75 1.44
C PRO A 70 14.70 3.21 1.01
N LEU A 71 14.33 4.09 1.94
CA LEU A 71 14.48 5.54 1.79
C LEU A 71 15.85 5.99 2.30
N LYS A 72 16.37 7.07 1.73
CA LYS A 72 17.62 7.71 2.15
C LYS A 72 17.53 8.13 3.61
N GLU A 73 18.64 8.04 4.31
CA GLU A 73 18.75 8.57 5.67
C GLU A 73 18.44 10.08 5.69
N GLY A 74 17.75 10.54 6.75
CA GLY A 74 17.42 11.94 6.94
C GLY A 74 16.22 12.48 6.14
N VAL A 75 15.64 11.72 5.19
CA VAL A 75 14.45 12.19 4.44
C VAL A 75 13.15 12.08 5.23
N ARG A 76 13.20 11.45 6.41
CA ARG A 76 12.11 11.34 7.40
C ARG A 76 12.65 11.58 8.80
N PRO A 77 12.98 12.84 9.17
CA PRO A 77 13.39 13.14 10.53
C PRO A 77 12.23 12.83 11.50
N VAL A 78 12.53 12.09 12.58
CA VAL A 78 11.54 11.78 13.61
C VAL A 78 11.45 12.97 14.56
N ALA A 79 10.25 13.51 14.73
CA ALA A 79 10.01 14.63 15.63
C ALA A 79 10.11 14.19 17.10
N ASP A 80 10.68 15.06 17.95
CA ASP A 80 10.62 14.90 19.41
C ASP A 80 9.20 15.21 19.89
N SER A 81 8.37 14.16 19.90
CA SER A 81 6.94 14.25 20.21
C SER A 81 6.44 12.92 20.75
N GLN A 82 5.34 12.97 21.51
CA GLN A 82 4.73 11.76 22.08
C GLN A 82 4.20 10.80 20.99
N TRP A 83 3.72 11.35 19.87
CA TRP A 83 3.12 10.59 18.77
C TRP A 83 3.66 11.11 17.44
N VAL A 84 4.11 10.19 16.59
CA VAL A 84 4.55 10.48 15.23
C VAL A 84 3.74 9.66 14.24
N CYS A 85 3.67 10.12 12.99
CA CYS A 85 3.05 9.35 11.91
C CYS A 85 3.88 8.06 11.67
N PRO A 86 3.25 6.88 11.64
CA PRO A 86 3.98 5.62 11.48
C PRO A 86 4.37 5.33 10.02
N VAL A 87 3.71 5.97 9.06
CA VAL A 87 3.85 5.69 7.62
C VAL A 87 3.66 6.95 6.79
N ASP A 88 4.18 6.93 5.56
CA ASP A 88 3.84 7.91 4.53
C ASP A 88 2.47 7.58 3.93
N GLY A 89 1.55 8.55 3.95
CA GLY A 89 0.22 8.33 3.40
C GLY A 89 -0.75 9.47 3.70
N ALA A 90 -2.03 9.15 3.65
CA ALA A 90 -3.11 10.06 4.00
C ALA A 90 -3.97 9.45 5.13
N ILE A 91 -4.48 10.31 6.00
CA ILE A 91 -5.44 9.90 7.02
C ILE A 91 -6.77 9.58 6.31
N SER A 92 -7.21 8.32 6.40
CA SER A 92 -8.55 7.92 5.94
C SER A 92 -9.61 8.40 6.92
N GLN A 93 -9.53 7.97 8.18
CA GLN A 93 -10.38 8.40 9.28
C GLN A 93 -9.53 8.55 10.54
N CYS A 94 -9.89 9.51 11.40
CA CYS A 94 -9.26 9.71 12.71
C CYS A 94 -10.30 10.27 13.68
N GLY A 95 -10.37 9.72 14.89
CA GLY A 95 -11.33 10.14 15.90
C GLY A 95 -11.42 9.16 17.07
N SER A 96 -12.31 9.46 18.00
CA SER A 96 -12.59 8.59 19.15
C SER A 96 -13.34 7.33 18.72
N ILE A 97 -13.03 6.22 19.37
CA ILE A 97 -13.85 5.01 19.34
C ILE A 97 -15.02 5.23 20.30
N ASP A 98 -16.26 5.14 19.82
CA ASP A 98 -17.44 5.25 20.67
C ASP A 98 -17.89 3.85 21.10
N LYS A 99 -17.78 3.57 22.41
CA LYS A 99 -17.91 2.23 23.00
C LYS A 99 -16.95 1.23 22.35
N ASP A 100 -17.43 0.45 21.40
CA ASP A 100 -16.67 -0.54 20.65
C ASP A 100 -16.68 -0.26 19.13
N GLN A 101 -17.25 0.85 18.67
CA GLN A 101 -17.45 1.12 17.25
C GLN A 101 -16.39 2.05 16.66
N ILE A 102 -15.77 1.59 15.57
CA ILE A 102 -14.82 2.36 14.76
C ILE A 102 -15.52 2.85 13.49
N PHE A 103 -15.39 4.14 13.20
CA PHE A 103 -15.89 4.73 11.96
C PHE A 103 -15.00 4.35 10.78
N GLN A 104 -15.59 3.74 9.75
CA GLN A 104 -14.86 3.34 8.54
C GLN A 104 -15.08 4.31 7.39
N ALA A 105 -16.36 4.60 7.12
CA ALA A 105 -16.84 5.49 6.08
C ALA A 105 -18.27 5.91 6.42
N LYS A 106 -18.80 6.92 5.71
CA LYS A 106 -20.16 7.44 5.97
C LYS A 106 -21.20 6.32 5.97
N GLY A 107 -21.86 6.10 7.12
CA GLY A 107 -22.88 5.07 7.30
C GLY A 107 -22.35 3.65 7.56
N HIS A 108 -21.03 3.47 7.70
CA HIS A 108 -20.38 2.19 7.93
C HIS A 108 -19.46 2.23 9.16
N HIS A 109 -19.76 1.36 10.12
CA HIS A 109 -18.99 1.15 11.34
C HIS A 109 -18.64 -0.34 11.48
N TYR A 110 -17.58 -0.65 12.21
CA TYR A 110 -17.23 -2.01 12.62
C TYR A 110 -16.78 -2.02 14.08
N SER A 111 -16.97 -3.16 14.76
CA SER A 111 -16.57 -3.28 16.16
C SER A 111 -15.08 -3.52 16.32
N THR A 112 -14.52 -3.08 17.44
CA THR A 112 -13.15 -3.40 17.88
C THR A 112 -12.94 -4.90 17.97
N ARG A 113 -13.92 -5.64 18.50
CA ARG A 113 -13.93 -7.11 18.55
C ARG A 113 -13.74 -7.74 17.16
N ALA A 114 -14.46 -7.22 16.15
CA ALA A 114 -14.31 -7.72 14.79
C ALA A 114 -12.94 -7.38 14.19
N LEU A 115 -12.40 -6.19 14.50
CA LEU A 115 -11.07 -5.76 14.03
C LEU A 115 -9.95 -6.67 14.53
N VAL A 116 -10.01 -7.07 15.81
CA VAL A 116 -8.93 -7.86 16.46
C VAL A 116 -9.14 -9.38 16.35
N GLY A 117 -10.16 -9.84 15.61
CA GLY A 117 -10.38 -11.26 15.36
C GLY A 117 -11.15 -12.00 16.46
N GLY A 118 -11.87 -11.30 17.34
CA GLY A 118 -12.79 -11.89 18.32
C GLY A 118 -12.37 -11.77 19.79
N ASP A 119 -11.23 -11.13 20.07
CA ASP A 119 -10.76 -10.83 21.44
C ASP A 119 -11.50 -9.67 22.09
#